data_AF-A0A813SSN9-F1
#
_entry.id   AF-A0A813SSN9-F1
#
_cell.length_a   1.000
_cell.length_b   1.000
_cell.length_c   1.000
_cell.angle_alpha   90.00
_cell.angle_beta   90.00
_cell.angle_gamma   90.00
#
_symmetry.space_group_name_H-M   'P 1'
#
loop_
_entity.id
_entity.type
_entity.pdbx_description
1 polymer ?
#
loop_
_entity_poly.entity_id
_entity_poly.type
_entity_poly.pdbx_seq_one_letter_code
_entity_poly.pdbx_strand_id
1 'polypeptide(L)'
;MIEWFNTFLHEHQTILPYLYLLSQWIFLIIYINQNRLYNFLIKQQLKFFVIIILQSHSFITASNYIVQWVSIWTFLDYYTSDDWLLMLIISIAAVLATITVTGHLCDLVCSPFIISYDSIEYNIRIETPFITEKMNQCLSHVLNYIFYEYVISILSILAWRGFYKFLDIHLYPNNENISACLSLLIGYLLFFILMYTQAFQFNICLLTTFIEMNYPCFLQNLRHLCAFFSSILLWRGFWILFDIHIATISIVYESPLKFYISFMIISFVILSLMKTASSINGPMSHINDNDNLFPIYSNCFLSKWFREKKNLGKTVSNPSQITDNELYTISVF
;
A
#
# COMPACT_ATOMS: atom_id res chain seq x y z
N MET A 1 -12.68 16.09 1.04
CA MET A 1 -13.40 14.79 0.87
C MET A 1 -14.75 14.65 1.60
N ILE A 2 -14.92 15.15 2.84
CA ILE A 2 -16.08 14.83 3.70
C ILE A 2 -17.39 15.52 3.29
N GLU A 3 -17.37 16.75 2.75
CA GLU A 3 -18.63 17.44 2.43
C GLU A 3 -19.39 16.83 1.24
N TRP A 4 -18.72 16.20 0.27
CA TRP A 4 -19.40 15.61 -0.90
C TRP A 4 -19.94 14.19 -0.64
N PHE A 5 -19.18 13.35 0.07
CA PHE A 5 -19.74 12.10 0.60
C PHE A 5 -20.88 12.44 1.58
N ASN A 6 -20.76 13.48 2.41
CA ASN A 6 -21.85 13.88 3.31
C ASN A 6 -23.06 14.50 2.60
N THR A 7 -22.90 15.22 1.48
CA THR A 7 -24.06 15.82 0.78
C THR A 7 -24.82 14.82 -0.10
N PHE A 8 -24.15 13.79 -0.63
CA PHE A 8 -24.82 12.69 -1.34
C PHE A 8 -25.23 11.52 -0.41
N LEU A 9 -24.56 11.33 0.74
CA LEU A 9 -24.92 10.33 1.78
C LEU A 9 -25.59 10.91 3.03
N HIS A 10 -26.00 12.18 3.06
CA HIS A 10 -26.77 12.68 4.22
C HIS A 10 -28.09 11.90 4.41
N GLU A 11 -28.64 11.32 3.33
CA GLU A 11 -29.79 10.40 3.36
C GLU A 11 -29.40 8.92 3.54
N HIS A 12 -28.11 8.58 3.56
CA HIS A 12 -27.60 7.21 3.50
C HIS A 12 -26.52 6.87 4.55
N GLN A 13 -26.64 7.44 5.76
CA GLN A 13 -25.96 6.92 6.96
C GLN A 13 -26.18 5.40 7.15
N THR A 14 -27.29 4.88 6.61
CA THR A 14 -27.61 3.46 6.59
C THR A 14 -26.81 2.66 5.57
N ILE A 15 -26.38 3.22 4.44
CA ILE A 15 -25.72 2.47 3.35
C ILE A 15 -24.25 2.16 3.66
N LEU A 16 -23.53 3.07 4.32
CA LEU A 16 -22.10 2.92 4.57
C LEU A 16 -21.77 1.63 5.36
N PRO A 17 -22.50 1.27 6.44
CA PRO A 17 -22.35 -0.03 7.09
C PRO A 17 -22.57 -1.23 6.15
N TYR A 18 -23.57 -1.17 5.27
CA TYR A 18 -23.83 -2.26 4.32
C TYR A 18 -22.72 -2.39 3.27
N LEU A 19 -22.16 -1.27 2.79
CA LEU A 19 -21.01 -1.28 1.87
C LEU A 19 -19.76 -1.83 2.54
N TYR A 20 -19.50 -1.43 3.79
CA TYR A 20 -18.41 -1.99 4.59
C TYR A 20 -18.58 -3.50 4.75
N LEU A 21 -19.75 -3.96 5.19
CA LEU A 21 -20.03 -5.39 5.37
C LEU A 21 -19.87 -6.15 4.04
N LEU A 22 -20.39 -5.62 2.93
CA LEU A 22 -20.22 -6.22 1.61
C LEU A 22 -18.74 -6.33 1.23
N SER A 23 -17.94 -5.29 1.50
CA SER A 23 -16.50 -5.33 1.26
C SER A 23 -15.80 -6.40 2.09
N GLN A 24 -16.14 -6.52 3.37
CA GLN A 24 -15.62 -7.56 4.26
C GLN A 24 -15.99 -8.98 3.77
N TRP A 25 -17.22 -9.17 3.29
CA TRP A 25 -17.64 -10.44 2.66
C TRP A 25 -16.81 -10.78 1.41
N ILE A 26 -16.52 -9.79 0.56
CA ILE A 26 -15.70 -9.99 -0.65
C ILE A 26 -14.26 -10.35 -0.25
N PHE A 27 -13.67 -9.67 0.73
CA PHE A 27 -12.35 -10.01 1.24
C PHE A 27 -12.32 -11.44 1.79
N LEU A 28 -13.28 -11.83 2.62
CA LEU A 28 -13.34 -13.20 3.14
C LEU A 28 -13.37 -14.25 2.01
N ILE A 29 -14.14 -14.01 0.95
CA ILE A 29 -14.19 -14.89 -0.23
C ILE A 29 -12.82 -14.97 -0.92
N ILE A 30 -12.13 -13.83 -1.06
CA ILE A 30 -10.79 -13.76 -1.65
C ILE A 30 -9.78 -14.56 -0.82
N TYR A 31 -9.71 -14.32 0.50
CA TYR A 31 -8.80 -15.01 1.40
C TYR A 31 -9.03 -16.53 1.42
N ILE A 32 -10.29 -16.99 1.42
CA ILE A 32 -10.60 -18.43 1.41
C ILE A 32 -10.21 -19.08 0.07
N ASN A 33 -10.39 -18.38 -1.05
CA ASN A 33 -10.17 -18.94 -2.39
C ASN A 33 -8.78 -18.67 -2.98
N GLN A 34 -7.91 -17.93 -2.29
CA GLN A 34 -6.60 -17.53 -2.83
C GLN A 34 -5.76 -18.71 -3.35
N ASN A 35 -5.69 -19.83 -2.61
CA ASN A 35 -4.92 -21.00 -3.02
C ASN A 35 -5.48 -21.67 -4.28
N ARG A 36 -6.82 -21.71 -4.40
CA ARG A 36 -7.49 -22.30 -5.57
C ARG A 36 -7.23 -21.44 -6.81
N LEU A 37 -7.38 -20.12 -6.67
CA LEU A 37 -7.13 -19.16 -7.74
C LEU A 37 -5.67 -19.18 -8.18
N TYR A 38 -4.73 -19.19 -7.23
CA TYR A 38 -3.29 -19.29 -7.50
C TYR A 38 -2.94 -20.57 -8.28
N ASN A 39 -3.39 -21.73 -7.78
CA ASN A 39 -3.12 -23.02 -8.42
C ASN A 39 -3.77 -23.14 -9.80
N PHE A 40 -4.91 -22.49 -10.00
CA PHE A 40 -5.56 -22.40 -11.30
C PHE A 40 -4.73 -21.56 -12.26
N LEU A 41 -4.34 -20.34 -11.87
CA LEU A 41 -3.61 -19.40 -12.72
C LEU A 41 -2.24 -19.92 -13.15
N ILE A 42 -1.49 -20.58 -12.26
CA ILE A 42 -0.18 -21.16 -12.61
C ILE A 42 -0.29 -22.26 -13.65
N LYS A 43 -1.38 -23.02 -13.66
CA LYS A 43 -1.59 -24.11 -14.63
C LYS A 43 -2.01 -23.61 -16.01
N GLN A 44 -2.41 -22.34 -16.15
CA GLN A 44 -2.89 -21.81 -17.42
C GLN A 44 -1.74 -21.51 -18.38
N GLN A 45 -1.90 -21.95 -19.63
CA GLN A 45 -0.94 -21.67 -20.70
C GLN A 45 -1.26 -20.34 -21.44
N LEU A 46 -2.52 -19.90 -21.42
CA LEU A 46 -2.95 -18.68 -22.08
C LEU A 46 -2.60 -17.44 -21.26
N LYS A 47 -1.43 -16.84 -21.54
CA LYS A 47 -0.93 -15.63 -20.85
C LYS A 47 -1.93 -14.48 -20.82
N PHE A 48 -2.61 -14.21 -21.93
CA PHE A 48 -3.59 -13.13 -22.02
C PHE A 48 -4.74 -13.31 -21.02
N PHE A 49 -5.22 -14.54 -20.86
CA PHE A 49 -6.28 -14.86 -19.91
C PHE A 49 -5.83 -14.67 -18.45
N VAL A 50 -4.58 -15.07 -18.14
CA VAL A 50 -3.98 -14.82 -16.83
C VAL A 50 -3.92 -13.32 -16.51
N ILE A 51 -3.48 -12.50 -17.48
CA ILE A 51 -3.41 -11.04 -17.31
C ILE A 51 -4.79 -10.44 -17.02
N ILE A 52 -5.82 -10.84 -17.77
CA ILE A 52 -7.19 -10.34 -17.54
C ILE A 52 -7.68 -10.69 -16.13
N ILE A 53 -7.50 -11.94 -15.69
CA ILE A 53 -7.93 -12.35 -14.35
C ILE A 53 -7.16 -11.59 -13.29
N LEU A 54 -5.85 -11.46 -13.45
CA LEU A 54 -4.97 -10.77 -12.50
C LEU A 54 -5.39 -9.30 -12.33
N GLN A 55 -5.63 -8.61 -13.44
CA GLN A 55 -6.09 -7.21 -13.42
C GLN A 55 -7.48 -7.08 -12.83
N SER A 56 -8.41 -7.98 -13.20
CA SER A 56 -9.76 -7.98 -12.62
C SER A 56 -9.72 -8.20 -11.11
N HIS A 57 -8.87 -9.13 -10.65
CA HIS A 57 -8.64 -9.37 -9.23
C HIS A 57 -8.11 -8.12 -8.53
N SER A 58 -7.03 -7.52 -9.07
CA SER A 58 -6.43 -6.29 -8.54
C SER A 58 -7.40 -5.12 -8.47
N PHE A 59 -8.26 -4.95 -9.49
CA PHE A 59 -9.28 -3.90 -9.49
C PHE A 59 -10.33 -4.12 -8.39
N ILE A 60 -10.79 -5.36 -8.21
CA ILE A 60 -11.76 -5.72 -7.18
C ILE A 60 -11.16 -5.50 -5.79
N THR A 61 -9.95 -6.00 -5.53
CA THR A 61 -9.27 -5.82 -4.23
C THR A 61 -9.05 -4.34 -3.93
N ALA A 62 -8.57 -3.56 -4.90
CA ALA A 62 -8.32 -2.13 -4.74
C ALA A 62 -9.61 -1.36 -4.39
N SER A 63 -10.70 -1.66 -5.11
CA SER A 63 -12.01 -1.05 -4.85
C SER A 63 -12.51 -1.37 -3.44
N ASN A 64 -12.31 -2.62 -2.98
CA ASN A 64 -12.70 -3.02 -1.62
C ASN A 64 -11.85 -2.32 -0.55
N TYR A 65 -10.53 -2.17 -0.75
CA TYR A 65 -9.70 -1.42 0.19
C TYR A 65 -10.12 0.05 0.30
N ILE A 66 -10.47 0.69 -0.82
CA ILE A 66 -10.99 2.06 -0.80
C ILE A 66 -12.30 2.13 -0.01
N VAL A 67 -13.25 1.23 -0.27
CA VAL A 67 -14.53 1.18 0.45
C VAL A 67 -14.31 0.97 1.95
N GLN A 68 -13.47 0.01 2.33
CA GLN A 68 -13.13 -0.28 3.72
C GLN A 68 -12.51 0.93 4.41
N TRP A 69 -11.47 1.52 3.81
CA TRP A 69 -10.73 2.65 4.38
C TRP A 69 -11.65 3.86 4.58
N VAL A 70 -12.39 4.24 3.54
CA VAL A 70 -13.34 5.38 3.59
C VAL A 70 -14.44 5.12 4.62
N SER A 71 -14.97 3.88 4.70
CA SER A 71 -16.03 3.56 5.65
C SER A 71 -15.56 3.67 7.10
N ILE A 72 -14.42 3.07 7.44
CA ILE A 72 -13.87 3.13 8.81
C ILE A 72 -13.49 4.58 9.17
N TRP A 73 -12.84 5.30 8.26
CA TRP A 73 -12.47 6.69 8.48
C TRP A 73 -13.70 7.55 8.79
N THR A 74 -14.75 7.41 7.98
CA THR A 74 -16.01 8.14 8.16
C THR A 74 -16.71 7.76 9.47
N PHE A 75 -16.72 6.48 9.85
CA PHE A 75 -17.25 6.07 11.15
C PHE A 75 -16.49 6.72 12.31
N LEU A 76 -15.17 6.79 12.22
CA LEU A 76 -14.37 7.46 13.25
C LEU A 76 -14.67 8.95 13.32
N ASP A 77 -14.85 9.62 12.18
CA ASP A 77 -15.21 11.04 12.15
C ASP A 77 -16.59 11.31 12.78
N TYR A 78 -17.55 10.39 12.66
CA TYR A 78 -18.86 10.54 13.31
C TYR A 78 -18.87 10.20 14.81
N TYR A 79 -18.14 9.17 15.22
CA TYR A 79 -18.25 8.61 16.57
C TYR A 79 -17.14 9.03 17.54
N THR A 80 -16.08 9.68 17.06
CA THR A 80 -14.99 10.16 17.91
C THR A 80 -14.96 11.69 17.95
N SER A 81 -14.38 12.27 19.00
CA SER A 81 -14.30 13.73 19.12
C SER A 81 -13.33 14.34 18.10
N ASP A 82 -13.57 15.61 17.77
CA ASP A 82 -12.72 16.43 16.90
C ASP A 82 -11.49 17.03 17.62
N ASP A 83 -11.23 16.63 18.86
CA ASP A 83 -10.05 17.08 19.61
C ASP A 83 -8.77 16.45 19.05
N TRP A 84 -7.90 17.29 18.51
CA TRP A 84 -6.66 16.87 17.87
C TRP A 84 -5.68 16.21 18.83
N LEU A 85 -5.67 16.62 20.10
CA LEU A 85 -4.75 16.05 21.09
C LEU A 85 -5.15 14.61 21.40
N LEU A 86 -6.44 14.36 21.63
CA LEU A 86 -6.95 13.00 21.82
C LEU A 86 -6.68 12.12 20.60
N MET A 87 -6.95 12.62 19.39
CA MET A 87 -6.68 11.89 18.16
C MET A 87 -5.19 11.55 18.01
N LEU A 88 -4.30 12.49 18.31
CA LEU A 88 -2.85 12.25 18.25
C LEU A 88 -2.41 11.19 19.27
N ILE A 89 -2.95 11.22 20.49
CA ILE A 89 -2.68 10.20 21.52
C ILE A 89 -3.15 8.82 21.03
N ILE A 90 -4.33 8.73 20.43
CA ILE A 90 -4.86 7.49 19.85
C ILE A 90 -3.97 7.01 18.69
N SER A 91 -3.48 7.90 17.83
CA SER A 91 -2.57 7.53 16.75
C SER A 91 -1.24 6.99 17.26
N ILE A 92 -0.65 7.64 18.28
CA ILE A 92 0.57 7.15 18.92
C ILE A 92 0.33 5.78 19.55
N ALA A 93 -0.80 5.59 20.24
CA ALA A 93 -1.19 4.30 20.80
C ALA A 93 -1.37 3.23 19.71
N ALA A 94 -1.94 3.57 18.55
CA ALA A 94 -2.11 2.67 17.42
C ALA A 94 -0.77 2.26 16.78
N VAL A 95 0.18 3.20 16.66
CA VAL A 95 1.56 2.90 16.22
C VAL A 95 2.23 1.93 17.20
N LEU A 96 2.15 2.20 18.51
CA LEU A 96 2.71 1.31 19.54
C LEU A 96 2.04 -0.07 19.50
N ALA A 97 0.72 -0.13 19.38
CA ALA A 97 -0.03 -1.37 19.25
C ALA A 97 0.42 -2.17 18.00
N THR A 98 0.62 -1.50 16.86
CA THR A 98 1.11 -2.14 15.63
C THR A 98 2.47 -2.80 15.85
N ILE A 99 3.42 -2.10 16.50
CA ILE A 99 4.73 -2.66 16.86
C ILE A 99 4.57 -3.86 17.79
N THR A 100 3.70 -3.77 18.80
CA THR A 100 3.54 -4.88 19.76
C THR A 100 2.92 -6.12 19.14
N VAL A 101 2.03 -5.95 18.15
CA VAL A 101 1.28 -7.03 17.52
C VAL A 101 2.09 -7.68 16.39
N THR A 102 2.77 -6.90 15.56
CA THR A 102 3.50 -7.40 14.37
C THR A 102 5.01 -7.50 14.58
N GLY A 103 5.56 -6.80 15.57
CA GLY A 103 7.00 -6.65 15.76
C GLY A 103 7.64 -5.60 14.84
N HIS A 104 6.89 -5.01 13.91
CA HIS A 104 7.40 -4.04 12.94
C HIS A 104 6.40 -2.93 12.59
N LEU A 105 6.87 -1.92 11.83
CA LEU A 105 6.03 -0.81 11.36
C LEU A 105 5.81 -0.77 9.84
N CYS A 106 6.27 -1.79 9.10
CA CYS A 106 6.18 -1.77 7.63
C CYS A 106 4.73 -1.74 7.13
N ASP A 107 3.78 -2.35 7.86
CA ASP A 107 2.35 -2.37 7.49
C ASP A 107 1.66 -1.00 7.59
N LEU A 108 2.29 0.01 8.20
CA LEU A 108 1.79 1.39 8.19
C LEU A 108 2.22 2.18 6.93
N VAL A 109 3.25 1.70 6.24
CA VAL A 109 3.83 2.39 5.08
C VAL A 109 2.98 2.07 3.85
N CYS A 110 2.77 3.06 2.97
CA CYS A 110 2.03 2.85 1.72
C CYS A 110 2.77 3.49 0.53
N SER A 111 2.09 3.58 -0.62
CA SER A 111 2.58 4.35 -1.77
C SER A 111 2.98 5.78 -1.34
N PRO A 112 4.13 6.31 -1.82
CA PRO A 112 4.94 5.82 -2.95
C PRO A 112 6.09 4.86 -2.58
N PHE A 113 6.21 4.42 -1.32
CA PHE A 113 7.30 3.53 -0.93
C PHE A 113 7.12 2.09 -1.44
N ILE A 114 5.87 1.64 -1.57
CA ILE A 114 5.55 0.28 -1.99
C ILE A 114 5.00 0.36 -3.43
N ILE A 115 5.81 -0.03 -4.41
CA ILE A 115 5.38 -0.19 -5.81
C ILE A 115 5.58 -1.67 -6.18
N SER A 116 4.46 -2.36 -6.34
CA SER A 116 4.42 -3.74 -6.75
C SER A 116 4.21 -3.86 -8.25
N TYR A 117 4.82 -4.89 -8.85
CA TYR A 117 4.52 -5.29 -10.22
C TYR A 117 3.44 -6.36 -10.20
N ASP A 118 2.68 -6.44 -11.28
CA ASP A 118 1.62 -7.42 -11.41
C ASP A 118 2.21 -8.84 -11.54
N SER A 119 2.14 -9.61 -10.44
CA SER A 119 2.63 -10.98 -10.35
C SER A 119 1.55 -11.90 -9.76
N ILE A 120 1.48 -13.15 -10.22
CA ILE A 120 0.53 -14.13 -9.67
C ILE A 120 0.81 -14.38 -8.19
N GLU A 121 2.09 -14.41 -7.82
CA GLU A 121 2.51 -14.68 -6.45
C GLU A 121 2.09 -13.55 -5.51
N TYR A 122 2.40 -12.30 -5.85
CA TYR A 122 2.15 -11.16 -4.97
C TYR A 122 0.70 -10.66 -5.03
N ASN A 123 0.02 -10.76 -6.17
CA ASN A 123 -1.35 -10.24 -6.27
C ASN A 123 -2.38 -11.23 -5.70
N ILE A 124 -2.11 -12.53 -5.75
CA ILE A 124 -3.10 -13.55 -5.36
C ILE A 124 -2.84 -14.09 -3.96
N ARG A 125 -1.58 -14.32 -3.58
CA ARG A 125 -1.26 -14.85 -2.26
C ARG A 125 -1.00 -13.71 -1.29
N ILE A 126 -1.85 -13.63 -0.28
CA ILE A 126 -1.64 -12.79 0.88
C ILE A 126 -0.92 -13.66 1.90
N GLU A 127 0.38 -13.40 2.10
CA GLU A 127 1.18 -14.14 3.07
C GLU A 127 0.63 -13.98 4.49
N THR A 128 0.82 -15.03 5.30
CA THR A 128 0.26 -15.07 6.66
C THR A 128 1.37 -15.38 7.65
N PRO A 129 1.47 -14.66 8.76
CA PRO A 129 2.40 -15.02 9.85
C PRO A 129 1.93 -16.27 10.61
N PHE A 130 0.69 -16.73 10.39
CA PHE A 130 0.07 -17.82 11.15
C PHE A 130 0.23 -19.21 10.52
N ILE A 131 0.76 -19.34 9.29
CA ILE A 131 0.96 -20.65 8.66
C ILE A 131 1.98 -21.44 9.48
N THR A 132 1.49 -22.47 10.15
CA THR A 132 2.30 -23.52 10.76
C THR A 132 1.97 -24.84 10.09
N GLU A 133 2.95 -25.76 9.99
CA GLU A 133 2.79 -27.04 9.28
C GLU A 133 1.59 -27.88 9.74
N LYS A 134 1.10 -27.63 10.96
CA LYS A 134 0.02 -28.39 11.61
C LYS A 134 -1.37 -27.75 11.46
N MET A 135 -1.49 -26.53 10.94
CA MET A 135 -2.76 -25.82 10.93
C MET A 135 -3.55 -26.05 9.63
N ASN A 136 -4.88 -26.18 9.76
CA ASN A 136 -5.76 -26.27 8.61
C ASN A 136 -5.64 -24.99 7.76
N GLN A 137 -5.39 -25.15 6.46
CA GLN A 137 -5.24 -24.03 5.51
C GLN A 137 -6.44 -23.07 5.53
N CYS A 138 -7.68 -23.60 5.63
CA CYS A 138 -8.87 -22.76 5.68
C CYS A 138 -8.88 -21.90 6.96
N LEU A 139 -8.55 -22.50 8.11
CA LEU A 139 -8.46 -21.78 9.38
C LEU A 139 -7.36 -20.72 9.33
N SER A 140 -6.22 -21.02 8.70
CA SER A 140 -5.14 -20.05 8.48
C SER A 140 -5.61 -18.84 7.68
N HIS A 141 -6.36 -19.07 6.61
CA HIS A 141 -6.88 -17.99 5.77
C HIS A 141 -7.89 -17.12 6.50
N VAL A 142 -8.77 -17.72 7.30
CA VAL A 142 -9.73 -16.98 8.13
C VAL A 142 -9.03 -16.16 9.21
N LEU A 143 -8.03 -16.74 9.90
CA LEU A 143 -7.23 -16.00 10.89
C LEU A 143 -6.45 -14.86 10.25
N ASN A 144 -5.91 -15.07 9.05
CA ASN A 144 -5.19 -14.04 8.32
C ASN A 144 -6.11 -12.87 7.91
N TYR A 145 -7.30 -13.21 7.41
CA TYR A 145 -8.35 -12.24 7.12
C TYR A 145 -8.70 -11.42 8.36
N ILE A 146 -8.97 -12.08 9.50
CA ILE A 146 -9.30 -11.37 10.75
C ILE A 146 -8.17 -10.43 11.17
N PHE A 147 -6.94 -10.93 11.11
CA PHE A 147 -5.76 -10.18 11.52
C PHE A 147 -5.53 -8.94 10.64
N TYR A 148 -5.45 -9.09 9.32
CA TYR A 148 -5.17 -7.95 8.45
C TYR A 148 -6.36 -7.01 8.32
N GLU A 149 -7.58 -7.54 8.12
CA GLU A 149 -8.73 -6.71 7.78
C GLU A 149 -9.39 -6.05 9.00
N TYR A 150 -9.27 -6.63 10.20
CA TYR A 150 -9.83 -6.02 11.42
C TYR A 150 -8.76 -5.46 12.35
N VAL A 151 -7.58 -6.09 12.49
CA VAL A 151 -6.56 -5.59 13.43
C VAL A 151 -5.67 -4.56 12.74
N ILE A 152 -4.97 -4.96 11.67
CA ILE A 152 -3.99 -4.09 11.01
C ILE A 152 -4.67 -2.91 10.31
N SER A 153 -5.76 -3.14 9.58
CA SER A 153 -6.50 -2.08 8.88
C SER A 153 -7.00 -0.99 9.84
N ILE A 154 -7.64 -1.37 10.95
CA ILE A 154 -8.14 -0.41 11.95
C ILE A 154 -6.99 0.34 12.62
N LEU A 155 -5.93 -0.37 13.05
CA LEU A 155 -4.76 0.26 13.65
C LEU A 155 -4.08 1.25 12.70
N SER A 156 -3.97 0.89 11.42
CA SER A 156 -3.42 1.77 10.39
C SER A 156 -4.26 3.03 10.27
N ILE A 157 -5.58 2.92 10.12
CA ILE A 157 -6.47 4.10 10.00
C ILE A 157 -6.38 5.00 11.24
N LEU A 158 -6.37 4.42 12.45
CA LEU A 158 -6.20 5.17 13.69
C LEU A 158 -4.84 5.89 13.75
N ALA A 159 -3.76 5.24 13.31
CA ALA A 159 -2.44 5.86 13.23
C ALA A 159 -2.45 7.03 12.24
N TRP A 160 -3.01 6.84 11.04
CA TRP A 160 -3.08 7.88 10.01
C TRP A 160 -3.89 9.11 10.46
N ARG A 161 -5.07 8.89 11.03
CA ARG A 161 -6.07 9.94 11.32
C ARG A 161 -5.55 11.06 12.22
N GLY A 162 -4.98 10.74 13.37
CA GLY A 162 -4.52 11.76 14.31
C GLY A 162 -3.28 12.51 13.85
N PHE A 163 -2.36 11.86 13.13
CA PHE A 163 -1.25 12.60 12.49
C PHE A 163 -1.74 13.53 11.39
N TYR A 164 -2.72 13.10 10.58
CA TYR A 164 -3.34 13.95 9.56
C TYR A 164 -3.98 15.19 10.19
N LYS A 165 -4.81 15.01 11.23
CA LYS A 165 -5.47 16.11 11.95
C LYS A 165 -4.48 17.05 12.64
N PHE A 166 -3.43 16.49 13.26
CA PHE A 166 -2.36 17.28 13.87
C PHE A 166 -1.71 18.21 12.83
N LEU A 167 -1.39 17.69 11.65
CA LEU A 167 -0.81 18.49 10.56
C LEU A 167 -1.79 19.55 10.05
N ASP A 168 -3.08 19.26 9.96
CA ASP A 168 -4.09 20.25 9.53
C ASP A 168 -4.17 21.46 10.44
N ILE A 169 -4.00 21.29 11.74
CA ILE A 169 -4.06 22.40 12.70
C ILE A 169 -2.74 23.16 12.78
N HIS A 170 -1.61 22.47 12.68
CA HIS A 170 -0.31 23.08 12.97
C HIS A 170 0.50 23.49 11.74
N LEU A 171 0.28 22.88 10.57
CA LEU A 171 1.05 23.17 9.37
C LEU A 171 0.34 24.21 8.50
N TYR A 172 0.62 25.49 8.75
CA TYR A 172 0.08 26.62 7.98
C TYR A 172 -1.46 26.57 7.80
N PRO A 173 -2.24 26.60 8.90
CA PRO A 173 -3.70 26.45 8.82
C PRO A 173 -4.38 27.58 8.02
N ASN A 174 -3.74 28.74 7.90
CA ASN A 174 -4.32 29.91 7.22
C ASN A 174 -4.07 29.92 5.70
N ASN A 175 -3.25 29.00 5.17
CA ASN A 175 -2.95 28.95 3.74
C ASN A 175 -2.77 27.50 3.28
N GLU A 176 -3.86 26.91 2.82
CA GLU A 176 -3.92 25.50 2.41
C GLU A 176 -2.97 25.18 1.26
N ASN A 177 -2.79 26.10 0.29
CA ASN A 177 -1.84 25.91 -0.82
C ASN A 177 -0.39 25.78 -0.31
N ILE A 178 0.04 26.68 0.58
CA ILE A 178 1.38 26.63 1.17
C ILE A 178 1.53 25.37 2.03
N SER A 179 0.50 25.05 2.82
CA SER A 179 0.46 23.84 3.63
C SER A 179 0.64 22.57 2.79
N ALA A 180 -0.05 22.49 1.65
CA ALA A 180 0.04 21.36 0.73
C ALA A 180 1.42 21.27 0.07
N CYS A 181 1.94 22.37 -0.48
CA CYS A 181 3.26 22.41 -1.10
C CYS A 181 4.38 22.04 -0.11
N LEU A 182 4.32 22.53 1.13
CA LEU A 182 5.29 22.16 2.17
C LEU A 182 5.17 20.69 2.57
N SER A 183 3.95 20.15 2.66
CA SER A 183 3.74 18.72 2.91
C SER A 183 4.39 17.88 1.83
N LEU A 184 4.17 18.22 0.56
CA LEU A 184 4.82 17.53 -0.56
C LEU A 184 6.34 17.68 -0.53
N LEU A 185 6.86 18.89 -0.25
CA LEU A 185 8.30 19.14 -0.20
C LEU A 185 8.97 18.30 0.88
N ILE A 186 8.47 18.35 2.11
CA ILE A 186 9.03 17.58 3.24
C ILE A 186 8.85 16.08 2.99
N GLY A 187 7.67 15.67 2.51
CA GLY A 187 7.35 14.29 2.18
C GLY A 187 8.31 13.70 1.15
N TYR A 188 8.56 14.41 0.03
CA TYR A 188 9.48 13.96 -1.02
C TYR A 188 10.94 14.00 -0.60
N LEU A 189 11.37 15.02 0.17
CA LEU A 189 12.73 15.06 0.72
C LEU A 189 13.01 13.83 1.59
N LEU A 190 12.09 13.49 2.50
CA LEU A 190 12.18 12.28 3.31
C LEU A 190 12.16 11.03 2.44
N PHE A 191 11.26 10.93 1.46
CA PHE A 191 11.17 9.80 0.55
C PHE A 191 12.50 9.55 -0.18
N PHE A 192 13.08 10.57 -0.83
CA PHE A 192 14.33 10.41 -1.57
C PHE A 192 15.51 10.05 -0.66
N ILE A 193 15.61 10.67 0.52
CA ILE A 193 16.64 10.34 1.51
C ILE A 193 16.51 8.88 1.95
N LEU A 194 15.30 8.42 2.30
CA LEU A 194 15.05 7.05 2.72
C LEU A 194 15.35 6.08 1.59
N MET A 195 14.90 6.37 0.36
CA MET A 195 15.14 5.52 -0.80
C MET A 195 16.62 5.37 -1.12
N TYR A 196 17.41 6.45 -1.04
CA TYR A 196 18.85 6.43 -1.29
C TYR A 196 19.63 5.71 -0.19
N THR A 197 19.25 5.91 1.08
CA THR A 197 19.96 5.33 2.24
C THR A 197 19.69 3.85 2.46
N GLN A 198 18.67 3.27 1.81
CA GLN A 198 18.26 1.88 2.08
C GLN A 198 19.31 0.84 1.72
N ALA A 199 20.09 1.09 0.66
CA ALA A 199 21.19 0.21 0.24
C ALA A 199 22.36 0.22 1.25
N PHE A 200 22.56 1.34 1.96
CA PHE A 200 23.64 1.49 2.95
C PHE A 200 23.29 0.88 4.31
N GLN A 201 22.00 0.71 4.61
CA GLN A 201 21.55 0.22 5.91
C GLN A 201 22.06 -1.20 6.22
N PHE A 202 22.20 -2.06 5.21
CA PHE A 202 22.77 -3.39 5.37
C PHE A 202 24.21 -3.35 5.90
N ASN A 203 25.01 -2.37 5.45
CA ASN A 203 26.41 -2.21 5.88
C ASN A 203 26.52 -1.60 7.28
N ILE A 204 25.58 -0.73 7.68
CA ILE A 204 25.56 -0.10 9.00
C ILE A 204 25.15 -1.11 10.09
N CYS A 205 24.21 -2.01 9.80
CA CYS A 205 23.84 -3.08 10.73
C CYS A 205 25.00 -4.07 11.02
N LEU A 206 26.04 -4.08 10.18
CA LEU A 206 27.26 -4.88 10.36
C LEU A 206 28.30 -4.22 11.28
N LEU A 207 28.20 -2.91 11.54
CA LEU A 207 29.08 -2.17 12.45
C LEU A 207 28.54 -2.30 13.89
N THR A 208 28.77 -3.45 14.50
CA THR A 208 28.30 -3.77 15.86
C THR A 208 29.08 -3.00 16.92
N THR A 209 28.36 -2.16 17.70
CA THR A 209 28.81 -1.69 19.02
C THR A 209 27.83 -2.18 20.10
N PHE A 210 28.37 -2.94 21.06
CA PHE A 210 27.95 -3.31 22.43
C PHE A 210 26.47 -3.55 22.84
N ILE A 211 25.44 -3.21 22.05
CA ILE A 211 24.02 -3.36 22.40
C ILE A 211 23.38 -4.36 21.43
N GLU A 212 23.69 -5.64 21.60
CA GLU A 212 23.29 -6.75 20.71
C GLU A 212 21.92 -7.38 21.06
N MET A 213 20.98 -6.63 21.64
CA MET A 213 19.59 -7.10 21.72
C MET A 213 18.67 -6.11 21.01
N ASN A 214 18.15 -6.49 19.85
CA ASN A 214 17.18 -5.78 19.02
C ASN A 214 17.61 -4.48 18.27
N TYR A 215 18.88 -4.08 18.29
CA TYR A 215 19.36 -2.88 17.55
C TYR A 215 18.97 -2.83 16.05
N PRO A 216 19.15 -3.90 15.24
CA PRO A 216 18.75 -3.87 13.83
C PRO A 216 17.23 -3.70 13.65
N CYS A 217 16.42 -4.32 14.52
CA CYS A 217 14.97 -4.17 14.51
C CYS A 217 14.54 -2.74 14.90
N PHE A 218 15.22 -2.12 15.86
CA PHE A 218 14.95 -0.74 16.27
C PHE A 218 15.22 0.27 15.14
N LEU A 219 16.39 0.20 14.49
CA LEU A 219 16.71 1.08 13.36
C LEU A 219 15.76 0.87 12.17
N GLN A 220 15.40 -0.38 11.91
CA GLN A 220 14.42 -0.72 10.87
C GLN A 220 13.05 -0.12 11.18
N ASN A 221 12.58 -0.21 12.43
CA ASN A 221 11.32 0.40 12.86
C ASN A 221 11.36 1.92 12.85
N LEU A 222 12.47 2.55 13.22
CA LEU A 222 12.63 4.01 13.10
C LEU A 222 12.53 4.45 11.64
N ARG A 223 13.14 3.69 10.72
CA ARG A 223 13.02 3.94 9.29
C ARG A 223 11.58 3.77 8.78
N HIS A 224 10.89 2.72 9.22
CA HIS A 224 9.47 2.52 8.90
C HIS A 224 8.60 3.67 9.42
N LEU A 225 8.88 4.17 10.62
CA LEU A 225 8.23 5.36 11.17
C LEU A 225 8.47 6.59 10.29
N CYS A 226 9.71 6.85 9.86
CA CYS A 226 10.03 7.96 8.95
C CYS A 226 9.34 7.82 7.59
N ALA A 227 9.25 6.61 7.03
CA ALA A 227 8.55 6.35 5.77
C ALA A 227 7.03 6.52 5.92
N PHE A 228 6.48 6.11 7.05
CA PHE A 228 5.08 6.34 7.40
C PHE A 228 4.77 7.85 7.48
N PHE A 229 5.59 8.64 8.18
CA PHE A 229 5.43 10.10 8.21
C PHE A 229 5.56 10.75 6.82
N SER A 230 6.52 10.31 6.02
CA SER A 230 6.67 10.75 4.63
C SER A 230 5.42 10.43 3.81
N SER A 231 4.83 9.24 3.99
CA SER A 231 3.57 8.84 3.34
C SER A 231 2.41 9.76 3.73
N ILE A 232 2.23 10.04 5.02
CA ILE A 232 1.18 10.96 5.50
C ILE A 232 1.33 12.34 4.85
N LEU A 233 2.53 12.91 4.84
CA LEU A 233 2.81 14.22 4.26
C LEU A 233 2.51 14.27 2.76
N LEU A 234 2.92 13.24 2.02
CA LEU A 234 2.67 13.16 0.58
C LEU A 234 1.18 13.05 0.27
N TRP A 235 0.48 12.11 0.90
CA TRP A 235 -0.96 11.93 0.69
C TRP A 235 -1.74 13.16 1.11
N ARG A 236 -1.43 13.76 2.27
CA ARG A 236 -2.04 15.02 2.70
C ARG A 236 -1.84 16.13 1.66
N GLY A 237 -0.62 16.30 1.17
CA GLY A 237 -0.32 17.30 0.15
C GLY A 237 -1.12 17.09 -1.14
N PHE A 238 -1.20 15.85 -1.63
CA PHE A 238 -2.01 15.52 -2.80
C PHE A 238 -3.50 15.73 -2.58
N TRP A 239 -4.03 15.32 -1.43
CA TRP A 239 -5.45 15.49 -1.11
C TRP A 239 -5.86 16.95 -1.02
N ILE A 240 -5.05 17.80 -0.38
CA ILE A 240 -5.35 19.24 -0.29
C ILE A 240 -5.31 19.89 -1.68
N LEU A 241 -4.29 19.61 -2.50
CA LEU A 241 -4.22 20.16 -3.87
C LEU A 241 -5.39 19.67 -4.74
N PHE A 242 -5.80 18.40 -4.56
CA PHE A 242 -6.97 17.85 -5.23
C PHE A 242 -8.23 18.60 -4.83
N ASP A 243 -8.46 18.80 -3.52
CA ASP A 243 -9.64 19.49 -3.00
C ASP A 243 -9.69 20.97 -3.46
N ILE A 244 -8.55 21.67 -3.52
CA ILE A 244 -8.50 23.08 -3.94
C ILE A 244 -8.66 23.24 -5.46
N HIS A 245 -7.94 22.45 -6.26
CA HIS A 245 -7.79 22.71 -7.69
C HIS A 245 -8.61 21.80 -8.60
N ILE A 246 -8.91 20.57 -8.16
CA ILE A 246 -9.59 19.57 -9.00
C ILE A 246 -11.06 19.46 -8.61
N ALA A 247 -11.36 19.33 -7.31
CA ALA A 247 -12.72 19.16 -6.83
C ALA A 247 -13.61 20.40 -7.08
N THR A 248 -13.01 21.58 -7.31
CA THR A 248 -13.70 22.85 -7.59
C THR A 248 -14.00 23.07 -9.08
N ILE A 249 -13.56 22.18 -9.97
CA ILE A 249 -13.81 22.28 -11.41
C ILE A 249 -15.30 22.04 -11.71
N SER A 250 -15.89 22.81 -12.62
CA SER A 250 -17.32 22.76 -12.97
C SER A 250 -17.82 21.35 -13.34
N ILE A 251 -16.99 20.55 -14.01
CA ILE A 251 -17.29 19.16 -14.38
C ILE A 251 -17.57 18.28 -13.15
N VAL A 252 -16.83 18.50 -12.05
CA VAL A 252 -17.00 17.78 -10.79
C VAL A 252 -18.32 18.21 -10.13
N TYR A 253 -18.67 19.49 -10.21
CA TYR A 253 -19.92 19.99 -9.64
C TYR A 253 -21.16 19.45 -10.38
N GLU A 254 -21.11 19.38 -11.71
CA GLU A 254 -22.23 18.91 -12.53
C GLU A 254 -22.41 17.39 -12.49
N SER A 255 -21.32 16.62 -12.44
CA SER A 255 -21.39 15.15 -12.51
C SER A 255 -20.28 14.43 -11.73
N PRO A 256 -20.27 14.57 -10.39
CA PRO A 256 -19.16 14.11 -9.55
C PRO A 256 -18.92 12.59 -9.63
N LEU A 257 -19.98 11.78 -9.64
CA LEU A 257 -19.86 10.31 -9.74
C LEU A 257 -19.21 9.89 -11.07
N LYS A 258 -19.57 10.55 -12.19
CA LYS A 258 -18.95 10.27 -13.49
C LYS A 258 -17.48 10.66 -13.49
N PHE A 259 -17.14 11.79 -12.88
CA PHE A 259 -15.77 12.25 -12.73
C PHE A 259 -14.91 11.22 -11.98
N TYR A 260 -15.30 10.84 -10.76
CA TYR A 260 -14.51 9.91 -9.95
C TYR A 260 -14.38 8.52 -10.59
N ILE A 261 -15.47 7.98 -11.17
CA ILE A 261 -15.40 6.69 -11.87
C ILE A 261 -14.48 6.77 -13.09
N SER A 262 -14.56 7.85 -13.88
CA SER A 262 -13.70 8.01 -15.05
C SER A 262 -12.23 8.09 -14.67
N PHE A 263 -11.87 8.86 -13.63
CA PHE A 263 -10.50 8.98 -13.17
C PHE A 263 -10.00 7.68 -12.56
N MET A 264 -10.83 6.98 -11.78
CA MET A 264 -10.48 5.66 -11.24
C MET A 264 -10.17 4.66 -12.36
N ILE A 265 -11.00 4.60 -13.41
CA ILE A 265 -10.79 3.73 -14.57
C ILE A 265 -9.52 4.14 -15.32
N ILE A 266 -9.33 5.43 -15.59
CA ILE A 266 -8.16 5.94 -16.31
C ILE A 266 -6.88 5.62 -15.54
N SER A 267 -6.83 5.91 -14.23
CA SER A 267 -5.68 5.60 -13.37
C SER A 267 -5.40 4.10 -13.33
N PHE A 268 -6.44 3.26 -13.22
CA PHE A 268 -6.27 1.80 -13.25
C PHE A 268 -5.73 1.32 -14.59
N VAL A 269 -6.23 1.83 -15.72
CA VAL A 269 -5.73 1.48 -17.06
C VAL A 269 -4.28 1.90 -17.23
N ILE A 270 -3.89 3.09 -16.77
CA ILE A 270 -2.50 3.55 -16.82
C ILE A 270 -1.60 2.61 -16.01
N LEU A 271 -2.00 2.28 -14.78
CA LEU A 271 -1.22 1.38 -13.91
C LEU A 271 -1.16 -0.06 -14.48
N SER A 272 -2.23 -0.53 -15.09
CA SER A 272 -2.29 -1.82 -15.80
C SER A 272 -1.33 -1.84 -17.01
N LEU A 273 -1.28 -0.77 -17.79
CA LEU A 273 -0.32 -0.62 -18.90
C LEU A 273 1.13 -0.58 -18.39
N MET A 274 1.36 0.02 -17.22
CA MET A 274 2.66 0.03 -16.55
C MET A 274 2.99 -1.31 -15.85
N LYS A 275 2.06 -2.27 -15.81
CA LYS A 275 2.15 -3.55 -15.09
C LYS A 275 2.39 -3.38 -13.57
N THR A 276 1.81 -2.32 -13.00
CA THR A 276 1.92 -1.97 -11.57
C THR A 276 0.55 -1.74 -10.94
N ALA A 277 -0.52 -2.32 -11.50
CA ALA A 277 -1.88 -2.15 -10.98
C ALA A 277 -2.02 -2.69 -9.55
N SER A 278 -1.22 -3.69 -9.18
CA SER A 278 -1.11 -4.23 -7.84
C SER A 278 -0.65 -3.21 -6.78
N SER A 279 0.01 -2.12 -7.17
CA SER A 279 0.44 -1.06 -6.25
C SER A 279 -0.72 -0.30 -5.59
N ILE A 280 -1.95 -0.46 -6.10
CA ILE A 280 -3.17 0.12 -5.50
C ILE A 280 -3.66 -0.73 -4.33
N ASN A 281 -3.39 -2.05 -4.36
CA ASN A 281 -3.67 -2.93 -3.24
C ASN A 281 -2.65 -2.59 -2.14
N GLY A 282 -3.10 -2.45 -0.89
CA GLY A 282 -2.32 -1.95 0.24
C GLY A 282 -1.01 -2.72 0.54
N PRO A 283 -0.33 -2.40 1.66
CA PRO A 283 1.06 -2.76 1.88
C PRO A 283 1.36 -4.24 1.65
N MET A 284 2.11 -4.52 0.60
CA MET A 284 2.73 -5.81 0.34
C MET A 284 4.05 -5.84 1.11
N SER A 285 3.99 -6.16 2.41
CA SER A 285 5.14 -6.08 3.33
C SER A 285 6.28 -7.05 3.03
N HIS A 286 6.10 -8.01 2.11
CA HIS A 286 7.07 -9.09 1.85
C HIS A 286 7.30 -9.38 0.36
N ILE A 287 7.53 -8.35 -0.46
CA ILE A 287 8.02 -8.58 -1.83
C ILE A 287 9.55 -8.77 -1.78
N ASN A 288 10.01 -9.99 -2.05
CA ASN A 288 11.43 -10.33 -2.08
C ASN A 288 12.15 -9.64 -3.26
N ASP A 289 13.14 -8.78 -2.97
CA ASP A 289 13.99 -8.17 -4.01
C ASP A 289 15.20 -9.06 -4.31
N ASN A 290 15.08 -9.87 -5.35
CA ASN A 290 16.14 -10.82 -5.77
C ASN A 290 17.49 -10.14 -6.08
N ASP A 291 17.51 -8.84 -6.39
CA ASP A 291 18.73 -8.11 -6.74
C ASP A 291 19.31 -7.27 -5.57
N ASN A 292 18.66 -7.29 -4.38
CA ASN A 292 19.05 -6.56 -3.17
C ASN A 292 19.30 -5.04 -3.38
N LEU A 293 18.71 -4.44 -4.40
CA LEU A 293 18.83 -3.00 -4.69
C LEU A 293 17.95 -2.18 -3.75
N PHE A 294 16.81 -2.74 -3.38
CA PHE A 294 15.77 -2.17 -2.54
C PHE A 294 15.34 -3.18 -1.46
N PRO A 295 16.24 -3.52 -0.51
CA PRO A 295 16.03 -4.62 0.44
C PRO A 295 14.91 -4.37 1.46
N ILE A 296 14.45 -3.12 1.63
CA ILE A 296 13.46 -2.74 2.65
C ILE A 296 12.14 -2.31 2.02
N TYR A 297 12.20 -1.49 0.97
CA TYR A 297 11.02 -1.09 0.19
C TYR A 297 11.26 -1.47 -1.25
N SER A 298 10.97 -2.73 -1.57
CA SER A 298 11.27 -3.31 -2.86
C SER A 298 10.50 -2.58 -3.96
N ASN A 299 11.21 -1.70 -4.68
CA ASN A 299 10.77 -1.16 -5.95
C ASN A 299 11.15 -2.16 -7.04
N CYS A 300 10.45 -3.29 -7.08
CA CYS A 300 10.74 -4.39 -8.00
C CYS A 300 10.67 -3.97 -9.47
N PHE A 301 9.87 -2.96 -9.81
CA PHE A 301 9.87 -2.37 -11.15
C PHE A 301 11.24 -1.78 -11.52
N LEU A 302 11.81 -0.94 -10.66
CA LEU A 302 13.13 -0.34 -10.88
C LEU A 302 14.22 -1.42 -10.85
N SER A 303 14.14 -2.35 -9.88
CA SER A 303 15.07 -3.47 -9.75
C SER A 303 15.13 -4.32 -11.04
N LYS A 304 13.95 -4.74 -11.53
CA LYS A 304 13.81 -5.47 -12.80
C LYS A 304 14.32 -4.68 -14.00
N TRP A 305 13.99 -3.40 -14.10
CA TRP A 305 14.48 -2.54 -15.18
C TRP A 305 16.01 -2.43 -15.19
N PHE A 306 16.63 -2.26 -14.02
CA PHE A 306 18.09 -2.26 -13.88
C PHE A 306 18.70 -3.62 -14.26
N ARG A 307 18.05 -4.73 -13.90
CA ARG A 307 18.47 -6.08 -14.28
C ARG A 307 18.41 -6.31 -15.78
N GLU A 308 17.31 -5.92 -16.44
CA GLU A 308 17.17 -5.99 -17.91
C GLU A 308 18.28 -5.20 -18.60
N LYS A 309 18.57 -3.98 -18.11
CA LYS A 309 19.67 -3.15 -18.62
C LYS A 309 21.05 -3.77 -18.41
N LYS A 310 21.28 -4.40 -17.24
CA LYS A 310 22.54 -5.12 -16.93
C LYS A 310 22.74 -6.35 -17.82
N ASN A 311 21.66 -7.06 -18.14
CA ASN A 311 21.68 -8.23 -19.03
C ASN A 311 21.85 -7.85 -20.51
N LEU A 312 21.27 -6.72 -20.94
CA LEU A 312 21.53 -6.12 -22.26
C LEU A 312 23.01 -5.72 -22.42
N GLY A 313 23.66 -5.25 -21.34
CA GLY A 313 25.11 -4.98 -21.36
C GLY A 313 25.98 -6.24 -21.46
N LYS A 314 25.53 -7.37 -20.90
CA LYS A 314 26.28 -8.64 -20.94
C LYS A 314 26.16 -9.39 -22.27
N THR A 315 24.97 -9.39 -22.88
CA THR A 315 24.70 -10.05 -24.17
C THR A 315 25.50 -9.47 -25.33
N VAL A 316 25.86 -8.19 -25.27
CA VAL A 316 26.76 -7.54 -26.26
C VAL A 316 28.22 -7.99 -26.10
N SER A 317 28.60 -8.56 -24.94
CA SER A 317 30.00 -8.86 -24.62
C SER A 317 30.42 -10.33 -24.74
N ASN A 318 29.50 -11.30 -24.83
CA ASN A 318 29.84 -12.74 -24.99
C ASN A 318 28.67 -13.56 -25.58
N PRO A 319 28.72 -13.99 -26.85
CA PRO A 319 27.63 -14.75 -27.48
C PRO A 319 27.57 -16.25 -27.14
N SER A 320 28.52 -16.80 -26.36
CA SER A 320 28.78 -18.25 -26.32
C SER A 320 28.44 -18.98 -25.01
N GLN A 321 27.72 -18.35 -24.08
CA GLN A 321 27.28 -19.01 -22.84
C GLN A 321 25.82 -18.69 -22.54
N ILE A 322 24.91 -19.37 -23.24
CA ILE A 322 23.53 -19.54 -22.80
C ILE A 322 23.41 -21.00 -22.40
N THR A 323 23.39 -21.28 -21.10
CA THR A 323 23.09 -22.61 -20.56
C THR A 323 21.58 -22.73 -20.34
N ASP A 324 21.02 -23.91 -20.61
CA ASP A 324 19.58 -24.20 -20.71
C ASP A 324 18.72 -23.90 -19.46
N ASN A 325 19.31 -23.44 -18.36
CA ASN A 325 18.59 -22.99 -17.16
C ASN A 325 18.11 -21.53 -17.23
N GLU A 326 18.54 -20.72 -18.20
CA GLU A 326 18.05 -19.35 -18.39
C GLU A 326 16.73 -19.25 -19.20
N LEU A 327 16.27 -20.37 -19.77
CA LEU A 327 15.04 -20.42 -20.59
C LEU A 327 13.75 -20.22 -19.78
N TYR A 328 13.76 -20.42 -18.46
CA TYR A 328 12.60 -20.17 -17.59
C TYR A 328 12.53 -18.72 -17.06
N THR A 329 13.59 -17.93 -17.23
CA THR A 329 13.63 -16.52 -16.79
C THR A 329 13.66 -15.51 -17.93
N ILE A 330 13.85 -15.96 -19.18
CA ILE A 330 13.91 -15.08 -20.36
C ILE A 330 12.62 -15.11 -21.22
N SER A 331 11.63 -15.97 -20.91
CA SER A 331 10.39 -16.08 -21.71
C SER A 331 9.17 -15.31 -21.16
N VAL A 332 9.39 -14.10 -20.64
CA VAL A 332 8.32 -13.16 -20.25
C VAL A 332 8.30 -11.96 -21.19
N PHE A 333 7.98 -12.22 -22.46
CA PHE A 333 7.25 -11.26 -23.27
C PHE A 333 5.75 -11.42 -23.01
#